data_AF-A0A4Q1R131-F1
#
_entry.id   AF-A0A4Q1R131-F1
#
_cell.length_a   1.000
_cell.length_b   1.000
_cell.length_c   1.000
_cell.angle_alpha   90.00
_cell.angle_beta   90.00
_cell.angle_gamma   90.00
#
_symmetry.space_group_name_H-M   'P 1'
#
loop_
_entity.id
_entity.type
_entity.pdbx_description
1 polymer ?
#
loop_
_entity_poly.entity_id
_entity_poly.type
_entity_poly.pdbx_seq_one_letter_code
_entity_poly.pdbx_strand_id
1 'polypeptide(L)'
;MFLADGPIDNEHTEDSFAADEAAGATAVVILLDGLHAELRGTLAAWHATLGDRLPATLGPARAEGAGGWEVLAHVQSKAREVLVSLAAQAGDGAFGASQLMRRLALVEDAFAGALRRIAVPDETSVRCAADLAAAVGALFGLVRPAQQTPPRPAHPYPAESAAAANDVTREYWGWAAGMP
;
A
#
# COMPACT_ATOMS: atom_id res chain seq x y z
N MET A 1 29.65 1.88 41.93
CA MET A 1 28.39 1.38 41.37
C MET A 1 28.04 2.30 40.21
N PHE A 2 28.48 1.96 39.00
CA PHE A 2 28.17 2.69 37.76
C PHE A 2 27.37 1.75 36.87
N LEU A 3 26.20 2.23 36.44
CA LEU A 3 25.27 1.54 35.55
C LEU A 3 25.92 1.39 34.17
N ALA A 4 25.89 0.16 33.65
CA ALA A 4 26.22 -0.11 32.26
C ALA A 4 25.13 0.50 31.37
N ASP A 5 25.53 1.50 30.59
CA ASP A 5 24.81 1.99 29.42
C ASP A 5 24.95 0.92 28.33
N GLY A 6 23.89 0.14 28.13
CA GLY A 6 23.84 -0.90 27.10
C GLY A 6 23.54 -0.28 25.74
N PRO A 7 24.19 -0.74 24.65
CA PRO A 7 23.89 -0.25 23.31
C PRO A 7 22.45 -0.63 22.94
N ILE A 8 21.70 0.35 22.42
CA ILE A 8 20.36 0.14 21.88
C ILE A 8 20.48 -0.67 20.59
N ASP A 9 19.86 -1.85 20.57
CA ASP A 9 19.74 -2.75 19.42
C ASP A 9 19.04 -2.04 18.24
N ASN A 10 19.81 -1.37 17.37
CA ASN A 10 19.29 -0.71 16.16
C ASN A 10 19.21 -1.65 14.95
N GLU A 11 19.87 -2.81 14.99
CA GLU A 11 20.01 -3.70 13.83
C GLU A 11 18.70 -4.40 13.44
N HIS A 12 17.74 -4.58 14.36
CA HIS A 12 16.47 -5.25 14.06
C HIS A 12 15.47 -4.39 13.24
N THR A 13 15.65 -3.08 13.18
CA THR A 13 14.70 -2.19 12.48
C THR A 13 15.01 -2.08 11.00
N GLU A 14 16.30 -2.09 10.62
CA GLU A 14 16.72 -1.91 9.22
C GLU A 14 16.43 -3.14 8.36
N ASP A 15 16.57 -4.35 8.93
CA ASP A 15 16.26 -5.60 8.23
C ASP A 15 14.75 -5.76 7.93
N SER A 16 13.89 -5.27 8.82
CA SER A 16 12.43 -5.32 8.62
C SER A 16 11.98 -4.38 7.51
N PHE A 17 12.57 -3.19 7.42
CA PHE A 17 12.21 -2.20 6.39
C PHE A 17 12.63 -2.66 4.99
N ALA A 18 13.83 -3.22 4.86
CA ALA A 18 14.33 -3.74 3.59
C ALA A 18 13.49 -4.92 3.07
N ALA A 19 13.02 -5.78 3.97
CA ALA A 19 12.12 -6.89 3.62
C ALA A 19 10.76 -6.39 3.10
N ASP A 20 10.19 -5.37 3.76
CA ASP A 20 8.92 -4.76 3.35
C ASP A 20 9.05 -4.05 1.98
N GLU A 21 10.16 -3.36 1.74
CA GLU A 21 10.44 -2.71 0.46
C GLU A 21 10.57 -3.73 -0.67
N ALA A 22 11.33 -4.82 -0.45
CA ALA A 22 11.50 -5.89 -1.42
C ALA A 22 10.18 -6.60 -1.75
N ALA A 23 9.31 -6.82 -0.74
CA ALA A 23 7.98 -7.39 -0.94
C ALA A 23 7.09 -6.44 -1.77
N GLY A 24 7.10 -5.14 -1.47
CA GLY A 24 6.36 -4.14 -2.23
C GLY A 24 6.82 -4.05 -3.69
N ALA A 25 8.13 -3.99 -3.94
CA ALA A 25 8.69 -3.95 -5.28
C ALA A 25 8.42 -5.26 -6.06
N THR A 26 8.44 -6.42 -5.39
CA THR A 26 8.02 -7.69 -6.00
C THR A 26 6.54 -7.69 -6.38
N ALA A 27 5.66 -7.14 -5.55
CA ALA A 27 4.25 -7.01 -5.88
C ALA A 27 4.03 -6.08 -7.10
N VAL A 28 4.80 -5.00 -7.22
CA VAL A 28 4.81 -4.13 -8.41
C VAL A 28 5.22 -4.91 -9.67
N VAL A 29 6.24 -5.77 -9.58
CA VAL A 29 6.66 -6.65 -10.69
C VAL A 29 5.53 -7.59 -11.11
N ILE A 30 4.82 -8.21 -10.16
CA ILE A 30 3.70 -9.12 -10.47
C ILE A 30 2.60 -8.37 -11.22
N LEU A 31 2.30 -7.13 -10.82
CA LEU A 31 1.29 -6.31 -11.50
C LEU A 31 1.76 -5.88 -12.91
N LEU A 32 3.04 -5.55 -13.09
CA LEU A 32 3.64 -5.26 -14.40
C LEU A 32 3.59 -6.49 -15.32
N ASP A 33 3.86 -7.69 -14.80
CA ASP A 33 3.69 -8.96 -15.52
C ASP A 33 2.23 -9.15 -15.95
N GLY A 34 1.27 -8.82 -15.10
CA GLY A 34 -0.17 -8.91 -15.42
C GLY A 34 -0.57 -7.95 -16.51
N LEU A 35 -0.08 -6.71 -16.45
CA LEU A 35 -0.28 -5.73 -17.51
C LEU A 35 0.33 -6.21 -18.81
N HIS A 36 1.58 -6.70 -18.81
CA HIS A 36 2.21 -7.27 -20.00
C HIS A 36 1.43 -8.46 -20.56
N ALA A 37 0.92 -9.35 -19.70
CA ALA A 37 0.08 -10.48 -20.10
C ALA A 37 -1.22 -10.01 -20.76
N GLU A 38 -1.87 -8.98 -20.22
CA GLU A 38 -3.04 -8.37 -20.85
C GLU A 38 -2.72 -7.77 -22.21
N LEU A 39 -1.57 -7.09 -22.37
CA LEU A 39 -1.13 -6.59 -23.68
C LEU A 39 -0.95 -7.72 -24.72
N ARG A 40 -0.65 -8.94 -24.28
CA ARG A 40 -0.42 -10.12 -25.13
C ARG A 40 -1.62 -11.06 -25.22
N GLY A 41 -2.74 -10.74 -24.57
CA GLY A 41 -3.92 -11.60 -24.53
C GLY A 41 -3.75 -12.88 -23.70
N THR A 42 -2.80 -12.89 -22.75
CA THR A 42 -2.50 -14.05 -21.89
C THR A 42 -2.89 -13.83 -20.42
N LEU A 43 -3.76 -12.85 -20.13
CA LEU A 43 -4.18 -12.49 -18.77
C LEU A 43 -4.77 -13.67 -17.98
N ALA A 44 -5.57 -14.53 -18.62
CA ALA A 44 -6.17 -15.69 -17.97
C ALA A 44 -5.11 -16.69 -17.46
N ALA A 45 -4.06 -16.93 -18.24
CA ALA A 45 -2.96 -17.81 -17.83
C ALA A 45 -2.16 -17.19 -16.68
N TRP A 46 -1.89 -15.88 -16.75
CA TRP A 46 -1.26 -15.15 -15.64
C TRP A 46 -2.08 -15.25 -14.35
N HIS A 47 -3.40 -14.99 -14.41
CA HIS A 47 -4.30 -15.05 -13.25
C HIS A 47 -4.40 -16.45 -12.63
N ALA A 48 -4.33 -17.51 -13.44
CA ALA A 48 -4.31 -18.88 -12.95
C ALA A 48 -3.08 -19.17 -12.06
N THR A 49 -1.91 -18.63 -12.43
CA THR A 49 -0.65 -18.82 -11.69
C THR A 49 -0.52 -17.92 -10.45
N LEU A 50 -1.38 -16.92 -10.30
CA LEU A 50 -1.22 -15.90 -9.26
C LEU A 50 -1.35 -16.44 -7.83
N GLY A 51 -2.20 -17.44 -7.64
CA GLY A 51 -2.44 -18.06 -6.34
C GLY A 51 -1.21 -18.75 -5.76
N ASP A 52 -0.32 -19.25 -6.62
CA ASP A 52 0.93 -19.90 -6.20
C ASP A 52 2.07 -18.87 -6.04
N ARG A 53 2.11 -17.85 -6.90
CA ARG A 53 3.15 -16.82 -6.88
C ARG A 53 3.01 -15.90 -5.66
N LEU A 54 1.80 -15.45 -5.34
CA LEU A 54 1.58 -14.46 -4.27
C LEU A 54 2.06 -14.93 -2.89
N PRO A 55 1.73 -16.14 -2.40
CA PRO A 55 2.24 -16.64 -1.13
C PRO A 55 3.76 -16.82 -1.14
N ALA A 56 4.34 -17.22 -2.28
CA ALA A 56 5.79 -17.37 -2.41
C ALA A 56 6.52 -16.02 -2.34
N THR A 57 5.89 -14.94 -2.79
CA THR A 57 6.47 -13.59 -2.80
C THR A 57 6.15 -12.74 -1.57
N LEU A 58 4.98 -12.96 -0.96
CA LEU A 58 4.50 -12.20 0.22
C LEU A 58 4.65 -13.00 1.53
N GLY A 59 5.09 -14.26 1.44
CA GLY A 59 5.41 -15.08 2.62
C GLY A 59 6.54 -14.47 3.45
N PRO A 60 6.78 -14.98 4.67
CA PRO A 60 7.80 -14.44 5.56
C PRO A 60 9.12 -14.35 4.79
N ALA A 61 9.64 -13.14 4.66
CA ALA A 61 10.86 -12.85 3.92
C ALA A 61 11.94 -13.82 4.43
N ARG A 62 12.34 -14.77 3.58
CA ARG A 62 13.58 -15.49 3.84
C ARG A 62 14.64 -14.41 3.73
N ALA A 63 15.35 -14.15 4.83
CA ALA A 63 16.44 -13.19 4.95
C ALA A 63 17.64 -13.46 4.02
N GLU A 64 17.45 -14.30 3.00
CA GLU A 64 18.43 -14.66 1.99
C GLU A 64 17.78 -14.39 0.62
N GLY A 65 17.95 -13.20 0.06
CA GLY A 65 17.52 -12.99 -1.32
C GLY A 65 17.50 -11.56 -1.79
N ALA A 66 18.45 -11.25 -2.69
CA ALA A 66 18.50 -10.10 -3.59
C ALA A 66 18.48 -8.72 -2.91
N GLY A 67 19.60 -8.00 -3.00
CA GLY A 67 19.65 -6.61 -2.51
C GLY A 67 18.59 -5.74 -3.20
N GLY A 68 18.03 -4.76 -2.50
CA GLY A 68 16.92 -3.92 -3.00
C GLY A 68 17.16 -3.31 -4.40
N TRP A 69 18.42 -3.05 -4.76
CA TRP A 69 18.84 -2.62 -6.10
C TRP A 69 18.51 -3.62 -7.22
N GLU A 70 18.64 -4.93 -6.97
CA GLU A 70 18.31 -5.96 -7.94
C GLU A 70 16.81 -5.98 -8.23
N VAL A 71 15.98 -5.82 -7.19
CA VAL A 71 14.52 -5.76 -7.33
C VAL A 71 14.10 -4.50 -8.11
N LEU A 72 14.72 -3.34 -7.82
CA LEU A 72 14.49 -2.11 -8.58
C LEU A 72 14.92 -2.23 -10.04
N ALA A 73 16.06 -2.86 -10.32
CA ALA A 73 16.50 -3.14 -11.68
C ALA A 73 15.49 -4.04 -12.43
N HIS A 74 14.90 -5.00 -11.72
CA HIS A 74 13.86 -5.86 -12.28
C HIS A 74 12.56 -5.09 -12.57
N VAL A 75 12.10 -4.24 -11.65
CA VAL A 75 10.96 -3.32 -11.87
C VAL A 75 11.20 -2.46 -13.10
N GLN A 76 12.39 -1.87 -13.22
CA GLN A 76 12.76 -1.01 -14.36
C GLN A 76 12.77 -1.79 -15.69
N SER A 77 13.33 -3.00 -15.71
CA SER A 77 13.33 -3.86 -16.89
C SER A 77 11.90 -4.18 -17.33
N LYS A 78 11.03 -4.57 -16.38
CA LYS A 78 9.64 -4.91 -16.67
C LYS A 78 8.81 -3.73 -17.12
N ALA A 79 8.97 -2.57 -16.50
CA ALA A 79 8.32 -1.34 -16.96
C ALA A 79 8.71 -1.01 -18.41
N ARG A 80 9.98 -1.23 -18.78
CA ARG A 80 10.47 -1.04 -20.15
C ARG A 80 9.86 -2.02 -21.14
N GLU A 81 9.74 -3.30 -20.79
CA GLU A 81 9.06 -4.32 -21.62
C GLU A 81 7.60 -3.95 -21.91
N VAL A 82 6.89 -3.45 -20.87
CA VAL A 82 5.53 -2.93 -21.01
C VAL A 82 5.52 -1.72 -21.95
N LEU A 83 6.37 -0.72 -21.74
CA LEU A 83 6.46 0.47 -22.61
C LEU A 83 6.71 0.11 -24.09
N VAL A 84 7.60 -0.84 -24.36
CA VAL A 84 7.89 -1.31 -25.72
C VAL A 84 6.65 -1.96 -26.35
N SER A 85 5.94 -2.77 -25.57
CA SER A 85 4.70 -3.43 -26.02
C SER A 85 3.58 -2.41 -26.29
N LEU A 86 3.48 -1.39 -25.44
CA LEU A 86 2.55 -0.27 -25.62
C LEU A 86 2.88 0.54 -26.87
N ALA A 87 4.15 0.86 -27.09
CA ALA A 87 4.60 1.59 -28.28
C ALA A 87 4.30 0.83 -29.57
N ALA A 88 4.48 -0.50 -29.57
CA ALA A 88 4.11 -1.34 -30.71
C ALA A 88 2.61 -1.26 -31.04
N GLN A 89 1.74 -1.22 -30.02
CA GLN A 89 0.29 -1.09 -30.20
C GLN A 89 -0.15 0.34 -30.54
N ALA A 90 0.62 1.36 -30.12
CA ALA A 90 0.36 2.75 -30.46
C ALA A 90 0.61 3.06 -31.94
N GLY A 91 1.51 2.32 -32.59
CA GLY A 91 1.76 2.40 -34.04
C GLY A 91 0.51 2.13 -34.89
N ASP A 92 -0.47 1.40 -34.33
CA ASP A 92 -1.78 1.13 -34.95
C ASP A 92 -2.82 2.24 -34.69
N GLY A 93 -2.42 3.34 -34.04
CA GLY A 93 -3.17 4.61 -34.01
C GLY A 93 -4.20 4.80 -32.89
N ALA A 94 -4.35 3.87 -31.94
CA ALA A 94 -5.43 3.92 -30.94
C ALA A 94 -5.00 3.89 -29.46
N PHE A 95 -3.71 3.73 -29.15
CA PHE A 95 -3.29 3.52 -27.76
C PHE A 95 -3.08 4.84 -27.00
N GLY A 96 -3.96 5.11 -26.03
CA GLY A 96 -3.93 6.31 -25.19
C GLY A 96 -4.01 6.01 -23.69
N ALA A 97 -3.82 7.05 -22.86
CA ALA A 97 -3.84 6.96 -21.40
C ALA A 97 -5.12 6.31 -20.84
N SER A 98 -6.28 6.57 -21.46
CA SER A 98 -7.57 5.95 -21.09
C SER A 98 -7.59 4.44 -21.31
N GLN A 99 -6.93 3.95 -22.36
CA GLN A 99 -6.83 2.52 -22.62
C GLN A 99 -5.88 1.84 -21.65
N LEU A 100 -4.75 2.48 -21.32
CA LEU A 100 -3.84 2.00 -20.29
C LEU A 100 -4.54 1.92 -18.92
N MET A 101 -5.28 2.96 -18.53
CA MET A 101 -6.07 2.96 -17.28
C MET A 101 -7.09 1.81 -17.26
N ARG A 102 -7.78 1.54 -18.38
CA ARG A 102 -8.74 0.44 -18.48
C ARG A 102 -8.06 -0.92 -18.28
N ARG A 103 -6.92 -1.15 -18.94
CA ARG A 103 -6.18 -2.42 -18.82
C ARG A 103 -5.62 -2.60 -17.41
N LEU A 104 -5.12 -1.51 -16.81
CA LEU A 104 -4.65 -1.51 -15.44
C LEU A 104 -5.77 -1.85 -14.45
N ALA A 105 -7.00 -1.35 -14.66
CA ALA A 105 -8.15 -1.70 -13.84
C ALA A 105 -8.54 -3.19 -13.94
N LEU A 106 -8.38 -3.82 -15.11
CA LEU A 106 -8.59 -5.27 -15.26
C LEU A 106 -7.56 -6.08 -14.46
N VAL A 107 -6.29 -5.66 -14.53
CA VAL A 107 -5.21 -6.31 -13.77
C VAL A 107 -5.39 -6.10 -12.27
N GLU A 108 -5.81 -4.90 -11.85
CA GLU A 108 -6.16 -4.56 -10.46
C GLU A 108 -7.25 -5.50 -9.92
N ASP A 109 -8.37 -5.66 -10.64
CA ASP A 109 -9.46 -6.55 -10.23
C ASP A 109 -9.02 -8.02 -10.14
N ALA A 110 -8.26 -8.49 -11.13
CA ALA A 110 -7.69 -9.84 -11.12
C ALA A 110 -6.72 -10.06 -9.95
N PHE A 111 -5.92 -9.05 -9.60
CA PHE A 111 -5.00 -9.08 -8.46
C PHE A 111 -5.76 -9.10 -7.13
N ALA A 112 -6.78 -8.25 -6.96
CA ALA A 112 -7.66 -8.26 -5.79
C ALA A 112 -8.38 -9.61 -5.64
N GLY A 113 -8.86 -10.19 -6.74
CA GLY A 113 -9.42 -11.54 -6.78
C GLY A 113 -8.45 -12.62 -6.28
N ALA A 114 -7.17 -12.54 -6.67
CA ALA A 114 -6.16 -13.48 -6.23
C ALA A 114 -5.80 -13.32 -4.74
N LEU A 115 -5.71 -12.10 -4.22
CA LEU A 115 -5.49 -11.84 -2.79
C LEU A 115 -6.60 -12.47 -1.94
N ARG A 116 -7.86 -12.35 -2.37
CA ARG A 116 -9.01 -12.98 -1.68
C ARG A 116 -8.92 -14.50 -1.67
N ARG A 117 -8.43 -15.11 -2.75
CA ARG A 117 -8.23 -16.58 -2.83
C ARG A 117 -7.21 -17.10 -1.82
N ILE A 118 -6.26 -16.27 -1.41
CA ILE A 118 -5.26 -16.60 -0.38
C ILE A 118 -5.66 -16.07 1.01
N ALA A 119 -6.96 -15.85 1.23
CA ALA A 119 -7.56 -15.45 2.51
C ALA A 119 -7.18 -14.04 3.01
N VAL A 120 -6.73 -13.14 2.13
CA VAL A 120 -6.64 -11.71 2.48
C VAL A 120 -8.07 -11.13 2.58
N PRO A 121 -8.41 -10.35 3.62
CA PRO A 121 -9.72 -9.72 3.75
C PRO A 121 -10.09 -8.89 2.51
N ASP A 122 -11.38 -8.84 2.18
CA ASP A 122 -11.88 -8.20 0.94
C ASP A 122 -11.47 -6.72 0.85
N GLU A 123 -11.73 -5.94 1.89
CA GLU A 123 -11.36 -4.53 1.99
C GLU A 123 -9.84 -4.32 1.80
N THR A 124 -9.03 -5.14 2.45
CA THR A 124 -7.56 -5.09 2.34
C THR A 124 -7.10 -5.47 0.94
N SER A 125 -7.72 -6.47 0.33
CA SER A 125 -7.38 -6.94 -1.02
C SER A 125 -7.61 -5.87 -2.06
N VAL A 126 -8.76 -5.21 -2.01
CA VAL A 126 -9.12 -4.12 -2.92
C VAL A 126 -8.18 -2.93 -2.73
N ARG A 127 -7.94 -2.52 -1.47
CA ARG A 127 -7.05 -1.38 -1.19
C ARG A 127 -5.62 -1.64 -1.66
N CYS A 128 -5.05 -2.79 -1.33
CA CYS A 128 -3.70 -3.16 -1.75
C CYS A 128 -3.56 -3.22 -3.27
N ALA A 129 -4.54 -3.81 -3.98
CA ALA A 129 -4.54 -3.83 -5.44
C ALA A 129 -4.61 -2.42 -6.03
N ALA A 130 -5.44 -1.55 -5.47
CA ALA A 130 -5.58 -0.16 -5.91
C ALA A 130 -4.30 0.65 -5.70
N ASP A 131 -3.64 0.50 -4.54
CA ASP A 131 -2.37 1.18 -4.21
C ASP A 131 -1.24 0.73 -5.16
N LEU A 132 -1.13 -0.58 -5.42
CA LEU A 132 -0.16 -1.13 -6.38
C LEU A 132 -0.44 -0.68 -7.80
N ALA A 133 -1.72 -0.68 -8.21
CA ALA A 133 -2.13 -0.15 -9.51
C ALA A 133 -1.80 1.33 -9.65
N ALA A 134 -2.02 2.14 -8.60
CA ALA A 134 -1.63 3.54 -8.60
C ALA A 134 -0.10 3.71 -8.75
N ALA A 135 0.69 2.93 -8.02
CA ALA A 135 2.16 2.95 -8.12
C ALA A 135 2.64 2.57 -9.54
N VAL A 136 2.08 1.51 -10.12
CA VAL A 136 2.39 1.10 -11.51
C VAL A 136 1.92 2.16 -12.51
N GLY A 137 0.74 2.73 -12.33
CA GLY A 137 0.25 3.83 -13.16
C GLY A 137 1.20 5.04 -13.14
N ALA A 138 1.74 5.39 -11.98
CA ALA A 138 2.70 6.49 -11.82
C ALA A 138 3.99 6.25 -12.62
N LEU A 139 4.45 5.01 -12.77
CA LEU A 139 5.61 4.67 -13.63
C LEU A 139 5.37 5.04 -15.11
N PHE A 140 4.12 5.11 -15.54
CA PHE A 140 3.72 5.47 -16.90
C PHE A 140 3.17 6.90 -17.01
N GLY A 141 3.34 7.72 -15.97
CA GLY A 141 2.84 9.10 -15.94
C GLY A 141 1.33 9.21 -15.76
N LEU A 142 0.64 8.15 -15.32
CA LEU A 142 -0.77 8.23 -14.95
C LEU A 142 -0.89 8.80 -13.54
N VAL A 143 -1.56 9.94 -13.40
CA VAL A 143 -1.95 10.47 -12.10
C VAL A 143 -3.35 9.97 -11.79
N ARG A 144 -3.46 8.93 -10.97
CA ARG A 144 -4.74 8.60 -10.33
C ARG A 144 -4.88 9.55 -9.13
N PRO A 145 -6.00 10.27 -8.96
CA PRO A 145 -6.23 10.94 -7.69
C PRO A 145 -6.25 9.85 -6.63
N ALA A 146 -5.26 9.87 -5.74
CA ALA A 146 -5.19 8.95 -4.61
C ALA A 146 -6.53 9.01 -3.89
N GLN A 147 -7.21 7.88 -3.73
CA GLN A 147 -8.28 7.81 -2.75
C GLN A 147 -7.61 7.95 -1.38
N GLN A 148 -7.42 9.19 -0.94
CA GLN A 148 -7.13 9.50 0.43
C GLN A 148 -8.34 9.06 1.24
N THR A 149 -8.32 7.82 1.74
CA THR A 149 -9.15 7.47 2.89
C THR A 149 -8.84 8.51 3.97
N PRO A 150 -9.81 9.32 4.43
CA PRO A 150 -9.57 10.27 5.49
C PRO A 150 -9.02 9.51 6.70
N PRO A 151 -8.08 10.09 7.49
CA PRO A 151 -7.62 9.46 8.71
C PRO A 151 -8.85 9.16 9.56
N ARG A 152 -9.08 7.88 9.83
CA ARG A 152 -10.15 7.43 10.71
C ARG A 152 -9.98 8.20 12.02
N PRO A 153 -10.94 9.02 12.44
CA PRO A 153 -10.80 9.74 13.70
C PRO A 153 -10.51 8.70 14.79
N ALA A 154 -9.43 8.91 15.53
CA ALA A 154 -9.14 8.11 16.71
C ALA A 154 -10.42 8.06 17.54
N HIS A 155 -10.87 6.86 17.87
CA HIS A 155 -12.02 6.67 18.74
C HIS A 155 -11.89 7.62 19.93
N PRO A 156 -12.89 8.48 20.21
CA PRO A 156 -12.92 9.19 21.46
C PRO A 156 -12.98 8.13 22.56
N TYR A 157 -11.96 8.11 23.40
CA TYR A 157 -11.95 7.44 24.69
C TYR A 157 -13.31 7.67 25.36
N PRO A 158 -13.93 6.65 26.00
CA PRO A 158 -15.14 6.91 26.77
C PRO A 158 -14.75 7.88 27.88
N ALA A 159 -15.39 9.06 27.87
CA ALA A 159 -15.28 10.05 28.92
C ALA A 159 -15.96 9.49 30.18
N GLU A 160 -15.25 8.67 30.92
CA GLU A 160 -15.51 8.46 32.33
C GLU A 160 -14.91 9.66 33.09
N SER A 161 -15.70 10.25 33.98
CA SER A 161 -15.39 11.41 34.85
C SER A 161 -15.60 12.82 34.28
N ALA A 162 -16.80 13.07 33.75
CA ALA A 162 -17.44 14.37 33.86
C ALA A 162 -18.03 14.56 35.29
N ALA A 163 -17.18 14.72 36.32
CA ALA A 163 -17.61 15.07 37.68
C ALA A 163 -16.46 15.50 38.60
N ALA A 164 -15.62 16.49 38.23
CA ALA A 164 -14.64 17.04 39.19
C ALA A 164 -14.11 18.46 38.89
N ALA A 165 -14.74 19.23 37.99
CA ALA A 165 -14.21 20.55 37.62
C ALA A 165 -15.28 21.63 37.44
N ASN A 166 -16.34 21.58 38.23
CA ASN A 166 -17.37 22.64 38.29
C ASN A 166 -17.74 23.02 39.73
N ASP A 167 -16.76 23.05 40.63
CA ASP A 167 -16.99 23.39 42.05
C ASP A 167 -15.98 24.44 42.60
N VAL A 168 -15.41 25.29 41.74
CA VAL A 168 -14.48 26.38 42.17
C VAL A 168 -14.87 27.77 41.65
N THR A 169 -15.90 27.88 40.80
CA THR A 169 -16.33 29.18 40.23
C THR A 169 -17.71 29.66 40.70
N ARG A 170 -18.38 28.93 41.61
CA ARG A 170 -19.69 29.34 42.16
C ARG A 170 -19.61 30.02 43.52
N GLU A 171 -18.49 29.91 44.24
CA GLU A 171 -18.37 30.46 45.60
C GLU A 171 -18.04 31.96 45.62
N TYR A 172 -17.51 32.56 44.56
CA TYR A 172 -17.00 33.94 44.60
C TYR A 172 -18.00 35.08 44.35
N TRP A 173 -19.28 34.78 44.06
CA TRP A 173 -20.31 35.81 43.78
C TRP A 173 -21.46 35.83 44.80
N GLY A 174 -21.30 35.19 45.96
CA GLY A 174 -22.34 35.10 46.99
C GLY A 174 -22.24 36.09 48.16
N TRP A 175 -21.18 36.89 48.28
CA TRP A 175 -20.88 37.60 49.53
C TRP A 175 -21.03 39.13 49.50
N ALA A 176 -21.38 39.74 48.36
CA ALA A 176 -21.46 41.20 48.22
C ALA A 176 -22.90 41.76 48.19
N ALA A 177 -23.92 40.93 48.41
CA ALA A 177 -25.32 41.34 48.46
C ALA A 177 -25.91 41.04 49.84
N GLY A 178 -25.54 41.85 50.84
CA GLY A 178 -26.18 41.78 52.16
C GLY A 178 -25.28 42.21 53.30
N MET A 179 -25.02 43.51 53.42
CA MET A 179 -24.92 44.10 54.76
C MET A 179 -25.83 45.33 54.84
N PRO A 180 -26.62 45.45 55.92
CA PRO A 180 -27.65 46.47 56.13
C PRO A 180 -27.09 47.87 56.39
#